data_AF-A1C7E3-F1
#
_entry.id   AF-A1C7E3-F1
#
_cell.length_a   1.000
_cell.length_b   1.000
_cell.length_c   1.000
_cell.angle_alpha   90.00
_cell.angle_beta   90.00
_cell.angle_gamma   90.00
#
_symmetry.space_group_name_H-M   'P 1'
#
loop_
_entity.id
_entity.type
_entity.pdbx_description
1 polymer ?
#
loop_
_entity_poly.entity_id
_entity_poly.type
_entity_poly.pdbx_seq_one_letter_code
_entity_poly.pdbx_strand_id
1 'polypeptide(L)'
;MNFTSDAGKAFLASLPISEEETRPQDNDQWTKYWDIPDSVADSGEASGYLLRKREAPQVDKGCCVDLEEPVARGCWSCRNLQQDCSLVDKSLVYPCQTCKEDEIECELIIPPEWKRACERCRRSKKSCSYNHGETDHSLPCEQCRAMGMKCIAGPAKDKPPQKAKITTEEAELETHVPTATTPGTIWDTIPPLPSNGELLDPLFVPLGSEIDLGSLSNNLGQPSTSSIHTIQTSLAHPVNFTYEPPSDGSSPCHWCSNFAYGIMGLGKRTVEVIDFGDGRYVEVGGGHVSEGHEPSRMCVICALERIHVVNCPGHRIVPLRGYKVETFDFKAAYNSMVPVPGQTPKRTNPWCSLCPNPAFFGCGTLQTVNKYQEPVAPSSPDVKGCGLLLCDRCELLMRAFRGDLTKVVAKNEQGNAEFGSRADVNYILPGNDLYRCYTGT
;
A
#
# COMPACT_ATOMS: atom_id res chain seq x y z
N MET A 1 5.96 22.89 28.52
CA MET A 1 6.80 21.83 29.13
C MET A 1 8.03 21.70 28.26
N ASN A 2 9.23 21.93 28.80
CA ASN A 2 10.47 21.84 28.04
C ASN A 2 10.90 20.38 27.93
N PHE A 3 10.71 19.76 26.76
CA PHE A 3 11.15 18.39 26.50
C PHE A 3 12.49 18.39 25.76
N THR A 4 13.59 18.66 26.48
CA THR A 4 14.94 18.45 25.94
C THR A 4 15.34 17.00 26.18
N SER A 5 14.92 16.10 25.28
CA SER A 5 15.45 14.73 25.26
C SER A 5 16.62 14.65 24.29
N ASP A 6 17.83 14.57 24.82
CA ASP A 6 19.07 14.44 24.05
C ASP A 6 19.11 13.18 23.18
N ALA A 7 18.32 12.15 23.53
CA ALA A 7 18.14 10.94 22.73
C ALA A 7 17.42 11.20 21.39
N GLY A 8 16.49 12.17 21.36
CA GLY A 8 15.77 12.55 20.14
C GLY A 8 16.67 13.27 19.12
N LYS A 9 17.58 14.11 19.61
CA LYS A 9 18.57 14.82 18.78
C LYS A 9 19.59 13.86 18.15
N ALA A 10 20.04 12.85 18.91
CA ALA A 10 20.96 11.82 18.41
C ALA A 10 20.34 10.96 17.30
N PHE A 11 19.02 10.71 17.35
CA PHE A 11 18.32 9.98 16.29
C PHE A 11 18.19 10.80 14.99
N LEU A 12 17.91 12.10 15.06
CA LEU A 12 17.80 12.97 13.87
C LEU A 12 19.15 13.15 13.17
N ALA A 13 20.24 13.26 13.93
CA ALA A 13 21.60 13.27 13.38
C ALA A 13 21.99 11.96 12.66
N SER A 14 21.26 10.87 12.89
CA SER A 14 21.49 9.57 12.23
C SER A 14 20.69 9.37 10.94
N LEU A 15 19.80 10.32 10.58
CA LEU A 15 19.02 10.24 9.35
C LEU A 15 19.79 10.86 8.18
N PRO A 16 20.10 10.09 7.11
CA PRO A 16 20.86 10.61 5.98
C PRO A 16 19.92 11.37 5.03
N ILE A 17 19.79 12.68 5.22
CA ILE A 17 19.15 13.58 4.23
C ILE A 17 20.28 14.38 3.57
N SER A 18 20.28 14.48 2.23
CA SER A 18 21.40 15.11 1.51
C SER A 18 21.56 16.59 1.84
N GLU A 19 22.80 16.93 2.18
CA GLU A 19 23.40 18.24 1.99
C GLU A 19 23.84 18.31 0.53
N GLU A 20 23.28 19.24 -0.23
CA GLU A 20 24.03 19.81 -1.33
C GLU A 20 23.56 21.25 -1.51
N GLU A 21 24.53 22.14 -1.32
CA GLU A 21 24.41 23.57 -1.42
C GLU A 21 24.10 23.98 -2.85
N THR A 22 23.09 24.82 -3.00
CA THR A 22 22.96 25.74 -4.11
C THR A 22 24.21 26.62 -4.21
N ARG A 23 25.01 26.45 -5.27
CA ARG A 23 25.66 27.56 -5.99
C ARG A 23 25.85 27.20 -7.46
N PRO A 24 25.55 28.12 -8.40
CA PRO A 24 25.68 27.86 -9.82
C PRO A 24 27.15 27.97 -10.22
N GLN A 25 27.72 26.87 -10.69
CA GLN A 25 28.94 26.89 -11.49
C GLN A 25 28.65 26.17 -12.79
N ASP A 26 28.75 26.94 -13.88
CA ASP A 26 28.87 26.45 -15.25
C ASP A 26 29.89 25.30 -15.28
N ASN A 27 29.43 24.12 -15.68
CA ASN A 27 30.33 23.11 -16.20
C ASN A 27 29.66 22.39 -17.36
N ASP A 28 29.83 23.01 -18.53
CA ASP A 28 29.60 22.52 -19.89
C ASP A 28 30.46 21.27 -20.20
N GLN A 29 30.19 20.16 -19.52
CA GLN A 29 30.92 18.92 -19.74
C GLN A 29 30.03 17.67 -19.73
N TRP A 30 28.75 17.80 -20.07
CA TRP A 30 27.91 16.67 -20.50
C TRP A 30 27.24 16.90 -21.86
N THR A 31 27.56 18.00 -22.54
CA THR A 31 27.06 18.40 -23.86
C THR A 31 27.97 18.01 -25.04
N LYS A 32 29.07 17.28 -24.82
CA LYS A 32 30.07 16.98 -25.88
C LYS A 32 29.97 15.60 -26.53
N TYR A 33 28.84 14.90 -26.47
CA TYR A 33 28.69 13.62 -27.18
C TYR A 33 27.77 13.64 -28.41
N TRP A 34 27.14 14.76 -28.76
CA TRP A 34 26.24 14.80 -29.93
C TRP A 34 26.27 16.12 -30.72
N ASP A 35 27.44 16.50 -31.23
CA ASP A 35 27.52 17.41 -32.37
C ASP A 35 28.28 16.72 -33.52
N ILE A 36 27.54 16.30 -34.55
CA ILE A 36 28.09 16.07 -35.90
C ILE A 36 27.29 16.99 -36.84
N PRO A 37 27.96 17.81 -37.67
CA PRO A 37 27.31 18.86 -38.45
C PRO A 37 26.55 18.32 -39.67
N ASP A 38 25.36 18.89 -39.90
CA ASP A 38 24.62 18.74 -41.14
C ASP A 38 25.35 19.46 -42.28
N SER A 39 25.80 18.70 -43.28
CA SER A 39 25.95 19.21 -44.64
C SER A 39 25.44 18.17 -45.64
N VAL A 40 24.43 18.60 -46.40
CA VAL A 40 23.74 17.81 -47.42
C VAL A 40 24.50 17.95 -48.74
N ALA A 41 24.78 16.83 -49.40
CA ALA A 41 24.87 16.77 -50.86
C ALA A 41 24.32 15.41 -51.33
N ASP A 42 23.35 15.50 -52.22
CA ASP A 42 22.45 14.49 -52.76
C ASP A 42 23.13 13.60 -53.82
N SER A 43 22.82 12.29 -53.81
CA SER A 43 22.46 11.51 -55.02
C SER A 43 22.24 10.02 -54.73
N GLY A 44 21.05 9.51 -55.07
CA GLY A 44 20.89 8.18 -55.70
C GLY A 44 20.18 7.06 -54.91
N GLU A 45 18.87 6.90 -55.17
CA GLU A 45 18.07 5.66 -55.28
C GLU A 45 18.09 4.60 -54.15
N ALA A 46 16.97 4.50 -53.41
CA ALA A 46 16.01 3.36 -53.43
C ALA A 46 15.32 3.07 -52.06
N SER A 47 13.98 2.97 -52.12
CA SER A 47 13.07 2.18 -51.27
C SER A 47 12.81 2.57 -49.80
N GLY A 48 11.52 2.81 -49.48
CA GLY A 48 10.95 2.50 -48.16
C GLY A 48 10.22 3.65 -47.44
N TYR A 49 8.91 3.76 -47.67
CA TYR A 49 7.86 4.37 -46.84
C TYR A 49 8.19 5.60 -45.95
N LEU A 50 7.67 6.75 -46.39
CA LEU A 50 7.73 8.05 -45.73
C LEU A 50 6.85 8.10 -44.46
N LEU A 51 7.49 8.42 -43.33
CA LEU A 51 6.90 9.06 -42.15
C LEU A 51 6.22 10.38 -42.57
N ARG A 52 4.93 10.52 -42.27
CA ARG A 52 4.24 11.82 -42.34
C ARG A 52 4.79 12.72 -41.22
N LYS A 53 5.48 13.78 -41.62
CA LYS A 53 5.75 14.98 -40.82
C LYS A 53 4.42 15.52 -40.27
N ARG A 54 4.32 15.71 -38.95
CA ARG A 54 3.27 16.54 -38.34
C ARG A 54 3.93 17.51 -37.37
N GLU A 55 3.47 18.75 -37.43
CA GLU A 55 3.99 19.95 -36.77
C GLU A 55 3.90 19.84 -35.25
N ALA A 56 4.89 20.43 -34.56
CA ALA A 56 4.88 20.57 -33.11
C ALA A 56 3.86 21.65 -32.68
N PRO A 57 2.93 21.37 -31.75
CA PRO A 57 2.28 22.41 -30.98
C PRO A 57 3.20 22.89 -29.86
N GLN A 58 3.16 24.20 -29.70
CA GLN A 58 3.80 25.08 -28.73
C GLN A 58 3.89 24.55 -27.29
N VAL A 59 5.02 24.89 -26.66
CA VAL A 59 5.29 24.84 -25.23
C VAL A 59 4.24 25.64 -24.45
N ASP A 60 3.54 25.00 -23.52
CA ASP A 60 2.83 25.70 -22.45
C ASP A 60 3.06 25.04 -21.08
N LYS A 61 3.02 25.88 -20.06
CA LYS A 61 3.34 25.63 -18.66
C LYS A 61 2.48 24.53 -18.05
N GLY A 62 3.10 23.77 -17.15
CA GLY A 62 2.53 22.84 -16.16
C GLY A 62 1.07 22.42 -16.34
N CYS A 63 0.85 21.16 -16.71
CA CYS A 63 -0.43 20.51 -16.45
C CYS A 63 -0.28 19.06 -16.00
N CYS A 64 -0.92 18.78 -14.86
CA CYS A 64 -1.95 17.76 -14.73
C CYS A 64 -2.06 16.75 -15.88
N VAL A 65 -1.79 15.46 -15.63
CA VAL A 65 -2.47 14.43 -16.40
C VAL A 65 -3.93 14.46 -15.95
N ASP A 66 -4.81 14.85 -16.86
CA ASP A 66 -6.25 14.73 -16.70
C ASP A 66 -6.64 13.26 -16.92
N LEU A 67 -7.52 12.70 -16.10
CA LEU A 67 -7.96 11.30 -16.24
C LEU A 67 -8.79 11.07 -17.53
N GLU A 68 -8.98 12.12 -18.34
CA GLU A 68 -9.60 12.10 -19.66
C GLU A 68 -8.59 12.11 -20.83
N GLU A 69 -7.29 12.22 -20.54
CA GLU A 69 -6.26 12.38 -21.57
C GLU A 69 -5.98 11.05 -22.32
N PRO A 70 -5.89 11.05 -23.67
CA PRO A 70 -5.78 9.82 -24.47
C PRO A 70 -4.66 8.86 -24.06
N VAL A 71 -3.58 9.40 -23.47
CA VAL A 71 -2.39 8.65 -23.05
C VAL A 71 -2.68 7.61 -21.96
N ALA A 72 -3.71 7.84 -21.13
CA ALA A 72 -4.12 6.88 -20.08
C ALA A 72 -4.78 5.60 -20.64
N ARG A 73 -5.13 5.58 -21.93
CA ARG A 73 -5.68 4.41 -22.65
C ARG A 73 -4.60 3.42 -23.12
N GLY A 74 -3.32 3.78 -22.99
CA GLY A 74 -2.18 2.95 -23.38
C GLY A 74 -1.85 1.80 -22.41
N CYS A 75 -0.72 1.12 -22.65
CA CYS A 75 -0.17 0.08 -21.78
C CYS A 75 1.09 0.55 -21.03
N TRP A 76 1.38 -0.08 -19.89
CA TRP A 76 2.56 0.19 -19.05
C TRP A 76 3.87 -0.01 -19.81
N SER A 77 3.96 -1.07 -20.64
CA SER A 77 5.19 -1.40 -21.35
C SER A 77 5.57 -0.33 -22.37
N CYS A 78 4.64 0.12 -23.22
CA CYS A 78 4.91 1.23 -24.14
C CYS A 78 5.20 2.54 -23.41
N ARG A 79 4.51 2.81 -22.30
CA ARG A 79 4.74 4.04 -21.51
C ARG A 79 6.14 4.06 -20.89
N ASN A 80 6.58 2.94 -20.31
CA ASN A 80 7.89 2.82 -19.67
C ASN A 80 9.03 2.90 -20.70
N LEU A 81 8.81 2.37 -21.90
CA LEU A 81 9.77 2.41 -23.01
C LEU A 81 9.66 3.68 -23.88
N GLN A 82 8.77 4.61 -23.53
CA GLN A 82 8.46 5.82 -24.29
C GLN A 82 8.16 5.54 -25.78
N GLN A 83 7.44 4.46 -26.06
CA GLN A 83 7.03 4.04 -27.41
C GLN A 83 5.56 4.39 -27.68
N ASP A 84 5.23 4.56 -28.96
CA ASP A 84 3.85 4.77 -29.39
C ASP A 84 2.98 3.56 -29.08
N CYS A 85 1.88 3.78 -28.37
CA CYS A 85 0.97 2.71 -27.98
C CYS A 85 -0.32 2.77 -28.80
N SER A 86 -0.52 1.81 -29.71
CA SER A 86 -1.74 1.73 -30.53
C SER A 86 -3.07 1.66 -29.75
N LEU A 87 -3.03 1.32 -28.45
CA LEU A 87 -4.21 1.35 -27.57
C LEU A 87 -4.69 2.77 -27.22
N VAL A 88 -3.83 3.79 -27.37
CA VAL A 88 -4.18 5.20 -27.19
C VAL A 88 -5.28 5.63 -28.16
N ASP A 89 -5.11 5.27 -29.44
CA ASP A 89 -6.07 5.59 -30.51
C ASP A 89 -7.14 4.50 -30.69
N LYS A 90 -6.77 3.23 -30.46
CA LYS A 90 -7.63 2.08 -30.71
C LYS A 90 -7.69 1.17 -29.49
N SER A 91 -8.51 1.55 -28.51
CA SER A 91 -8.61 0.89 -27.21
C SER A 91 -8.86 -0.62 -27.26
N LEU A 92 -9.46 -1.14 -28.33
CA LEU A 92 -9.79 -2.57 -28.49
C LEU A 92 -8.72 -3.39 -29.22
N VAL A 93 -7.68 -2.73 -29.77
CA VAL A 93 -6.56 -3.41 -30.45
C VAL A 93 -5.57 -3.87 -29.40
N TYR A 94 -5.91 -4.99 -28.77
CA TYR A 94 -5.11 -5.61 -27.73
C TYR A 94 -4.51 -6.96 -28.19
N PRO A 95 -3.30 -7.36 -27.74
CA PRO A 95 -2.24 -6.46 -27.24
C PRO A 95 -1.99 -5.29 -28.21
N CYS A 96 -1.44 -4.18 -27.74
CA CYS A 96 -1.02 -3.12 -28.66
C CYS A 96 0.01 -3.67 -29.66
N GLN A 97 0.04 -3.10 -30.86
CA GLN A 97 0.92 -3.52 -31.95
C GLN A 97 2.38 -3.63 -31.52
N THR A 98 2.91 -2.63 -30.82
CA THR A 98 4.30 -2.59 -30.30
C THR A 98 4.57 -3.76 -29.36
N CYS A 99 3.75 -3.97 -28.33
CA CYS A 99 3.94 -5.12 -27.44
C CYS A 99 3.76 -6.47 -28.13
N LYS A 100 2.94 -6.52 -29.20
CA LYS A 100 2.75 -7.74 -29.99
C LYS A 100 3.99 -8.05 -30.83
N GLU A 101 4.62 -7.05 -31.42
CA GLU A 101 5.84 -7.16 -32.23
C GLU A 101 7.05 -7.50 -31.36
N ASP A 102 7.15 -6.86 -30.19
CA ASP A 102 8.24 -7.07 -29.24
C ASP A 102 8.07 -8.33 -28.38
N GLU A 103 6.96 -9.07 -28.56
CA GLU A 103 6.55 -10.23 -27.76
C GLU A 103 6.54 -10.02 -26.22
N ILE A 104 6.40 -8.76 -25.78
CA ILE A 104 6.36 -8.38 -24.36
C ILE A 104 4.94 -8.37 -23.79
N GLU A 105 4.86 -8.38 -22.45
CA GLU A 105 3.60 -8.31 -21.74
C GLU A 105 2.93 -6.94 -21.94
N CYS A 106 1.67 -6.92 -22.40
CA CYS A 106 0.92 -5.68 -22.64
C CYS A 106 -0.05 -5.42 -21.48
N GLU A 107 0.39 -4.81 -20.39
CA GLU A 107 -0.49 -4.53 -19.25
C GLU A 107 -1.14 -3.14 -19.38
N LEU A 108 -2.47 -3.06 -19.36
CA LEU A 108 -3.19 -1.78 -19.50
C LEU A 108 -2.97 -0.88 -18.27
N ILE A 109 -2.84 0.43 -18.51
CA ILE A 109 -2.69 1.42 -17.44
C ILE A 109 -3.98 1.51 -16.61
N ILE A 110 -5.13 1.58 -17.29
CA ILE A 110 -6.46 1.51 -16.70
C ILE A 110 -7.06 0.14 -17.06
N PRO A 111 -7.31 -0.75 -16.07
CA PRO A 111 -7.99 -2.01 -16.33
C PRO A 111 -9.40 -1.77 -16.87
N PRO A 112 -9.84 -2.53 -17.89
CA PRO A 112 -11.16 -2.36 -18.45
C PRO A 112 -12.21 -3.02 -17.58
N GLU A 113 -13.43 -2.47 -17.61
CA GLU A 113 -14.60 -3.02 -16.92
C GLU A 113 -14.89 -4.45 -17.38
N TRP A 114 -14.89 -4.67 -18.70
CA TRP A 114 -15.07 -5.99 -19.31
C TRP A 114 -13.78 -6.42 -19.97
N LYS A 115 -13.35 -7.64 -19.67
CA LYS A 115 -12.16 -8.28 -20.24
C LYS A 115 -12.56 -9.32 -21.27
N ARG A 116 -11.85 -9.38 -22.38
CA ARG A 116 -11.95 -10.50 -23.34
C ARG A 116 -11.24 -11.74 -22.78
N ALA A 117 -11.37 -12.90 -23.43
CA ALA A 117 -10.60 -14.09 -23.08
C ALA A 117 -9.10 -13.78 -22.92
N CYS A 118 -8.52 -14.20 -21.79
CA CYS A 118 -7.13 -13.86 -21.46
C CYS A 118 -6.15 -14.44 -22.49
N GLU A 119 -4.98 -13.81 -22.63
CA GLU A 119 -3.98 -14.18 -23.63
C GLU A 119 -3.55 -15.64 -23.54
N ARG A 120 -3.48 -16.18 -22.31
CA ARG A 120 -3.15 -17.58 -22.08
C ARG A 120 -4.26 -18.51 -22.56
N CYS A 121 -5.49 -18.34 -22.08
CA CYS A 121 -6.62 -19.17 -22.50
C CYS A 121 -6.81 -19.11 -24.01
N ARG A 122 -6.60 -17.94 -24.61
CA ARG A 122 -6.63 -17.72 -26.06
C ARG A 122 -5.53 -18.50 -26.79
N ARG A 123 -4.28 -18.42 -26.35
CA ARG A 123 -3.15 -19.19 -26.93
C ARG A 123 -3.35 -20.69 -26.77
N SER A 124 -3.88 -21.13 -25.63
CA SER A 124 -4.16 -22.54 -25.34
C SER A 124 -5.47 -23.05 -25.96
N LYS A 125 -6.24 -22.22 -26.67
CA LYS A 125 -7.56 -22.55 -27.24
C LYS A 125 -8.55 -23.16 -26.23
N LYS A 126 -8.45 -22.78 -24.95
CA LYS A 126 -9.36 -23.23 -23.88
C LYS A 126 -10.43 -22.17 -23.60
N SER A 127 -11.62 -22.59 -23.16
CA SER A 127 -12.65 -21.66 -22.70
C SER A 127 -12.12 -20.84 -21.53
N CYS A 128 -12.28 -19.52 -21.60
CA CYS A 128 -11.89 -18.58 -20.56
C CYS A 128 -13.12 -18.19 -19.76
N SER A 129 -13.01 -18.14 -18.42
CA SER A 129 -14.12 -17.71 -17.56
C SER A 129 -14.64 -16.32 -17.91
N TYR A 130 -13.79 -15.40 -18.39
CA TYR A 130 -14.23 -14.09 -18.88
C TYR A 130 -15.22 -14.11 -20.06
N ASN A 131 -15.50 -15.26 -20.68
CA ASN A 131 -16.56 -15.38 -21.68
C ASN A 131 -17.96 -15.58 -21.07
N HIS A 132 -18.08 -15.63 -19.73
CA HIS A 132 -19.33 -15.85 -19.01
C HIS A 132 -19.76 -14.57 -18.28
N GLY A 133 -21.02 -14.14 -18.48
CA GLY A 133 -21.52 -12.86 -17.96
C GLY A 133 -21.66 -12.73 -16.44
N GLU A 134 -21.44 -13.82 -15.69
CA GLU A 134 -21.46 -13.87 -14.22
C GLU A 134 -20.05 -13.80 -13.61
N THR A 135 -19.00 -13.89 -14.44
CA THR A 135 -17.63 -13.85 -13.94
C THR A 135 -17.26 -12.43 -13.53
N ASP A 136 -16.65 -12.30 -12.35
CA ASP A 136 -16.05 -11.03 -11.92
C ASP A 136 -14.78 -10.74 -12.72
N HIS A 137 -14.86 -9.78 -13.64
CA HIS A 137 -13.74 -9.35 -14.48
C HIS A 137 -12.68 -8.54 -13.72
N SER A 138 -12.89 -8.19 -12.45
CA SER A 138 -11.86 -7.57 -11.61
C SER A 138 -10.77 -8.57 -11.19
N LEU A 139 -11.13 -9.85 -11.05
CA LEU A 139 -10.24 -10.94 -10.65
C LEU A 139 -9.56 -11.61 -11.85
N PRO A 140 -8.44 -12.34 -11.65
CA PRO A 140 -7.89 -13.26 -12.66
C PRO A 140 -8.92 -14.30 -13.11
N CYS A 141 -8.87 -14.70 -14.38
CA CYS A 141 -9.73 -15.78 -14.87
C CYS A 141 -9.50 -17.06 -14.06
N GLU A 142 -10.56 -17.83 -13.81
CA GLU A 142 -10.55 -19.04 -12.97
C GLU A 142 -9.44 -20.02 -13.36
N GLN A 143 -9.18 -20.18 -14.66
CA GLN A 143 -8.13 -21.06 -15.18
C GLN A 143 -6.73 -20.57 -14.78
N CYS A 144 -6.47 -19.27 -14.89
CA CYS A 144 -5.18 -18.69 -14.50
C CYS A 144 -5.03 -18.68 -12.97
N ARG A 145 -6.13 -18.43 -12.24
CA ARG A 145 -6.17 -18.47 -10.77
C ARG A 145 -5.86 -19.87 -10.24
N ALA A 146 -6.51 -20.91 -10.78
CA ALA A 146 -6.29 -22.30 -10.39
C ALA A 146 -4.85 -22.77 -10.67
N MET A 147 -4.21 -22.22 -11.71
CA MET A 147 -2.82 -22.52 -12.04
C MET A 147 -1.81 -21.63 -11.30
N GLY A 148 -2.24 -20.67 -10.49
CA GLY A 148 -1.36 -19.74 -9.76
C GLY A 148 -0.55 -18.79 -10.65
N MET A 149 -1.09 -18.39 -11.80
CA MET A 149 -0.32 -17.65 -12.81
C MET A 149 -0.98 -16.32 -13.19
N LYS A 150 -0.16 -15.34 -13.58
CA LYS A 150 -0.61 -13.99 -13.97
C LYS A 150 -1.61 -14.06 -15.14
N CYS A 151 -2.77 -13.45 -14.96
CA CYS A 151 -3.85 -13.40 -15.95
C CYS A 151 -3.86 -12.04 -16.64
N ILE A 152 -3.69 -12.05 -17.96
CA ILE A 152 -3.57 -10.83 -18.76
C ILE A 152 -4.64 -10.86 -19.84
N ALA A 153 -5.50 -9.85 -19.88
CA ALA A 153 -6.60 -9.78 -20.81
C ALA A 153 -6.85 -8.33 -21.25
N GLY A 154 -7.20 -8.18 -22.53
CA GLY A 154 -7.58 -6.90 -23.12
C GLY A 154 -9.02 -6.52 -22.85
N PRO A 155 -9.42 -5.30 -23.25
CA PRO A 155 -10.79 -4.84 -23.09
C PRO A 155 -11.74 -5.59 -24.03
N ALA A 156 -12.96 -5.80 -23.55
CA ALA A 156 -14.11 -6.24 -24.33
C ALA A 156 -15.08 -5.05 -24.52
N LYS A 157 -15.82 -5.04 -25.64
CA LYS A 157 -16.80 -3.98 -25.94
C LYS A 157 -18.00 -4.02 -25.01
N ASP A 158 -18.49 -5.23 -24.76
CA ASP A 158 -19.75 -5.47 -24.08
C ASP A 158 -19.56 -6.54 -23.01
N LYS A 159 -20.41 -6.50 -21.98
CA LYS A 159 -20.52 -7.56 -20.99
C LYS A 159 -20.79 -8.90 -21.69
N PRO A 160 -20.10 -10.00 -21.33
CA PRO A 160 -20.37 -11.29 -21.93
C PRO A 160 -21.82 -11.73 -21.70
N PRO A 161 -22.44 -12.45 -22.65
CA PRO A 161 -23.83 -12.86 -22.51
C PRO A 161 -24.01 -13.77 -21.29
N GLN A 162 -25.04 -13.48 -20.48
CA GLN A 162 -25.56 -14.43 -19.51
C GLN A 162 -26.20 -15.58 -20.31
N LYS A 163 -25.67 -16.79 -20.20
CA LYS A 163 -26.27 -17.94 -20.88
C LYS A 163 -27.70 -18.10 -20.36
N ALA A 164 -28.68 -17.96 -21.25
CA ALA A 164 -30.02 -18.47 -21.00
C ALA A 164 -29.90 -19.97 -20.72
N LYS A 165 -30.46 -20.42 -19.59
CA LYS A 165 -30.67 -21.84 -19.31
C LYS A 165 -31.48 -22.45 -20.47
N ILE A 166 -30.81 -23.24 -21.31
CA ILE A 166 -31.47 -24.24 -22.13
C ILE A 166 -31.14 -25.57 -21.46
N THR A 167 -32.17 -26.09 -20.79
CA THR A 167 -32.33 -27.52 -20.48
C THR A 167 -32.14 -28.33 -21.75
N THR A 168 -31.28 -29.35 -21.75
CA THR A 168 -31.63 -30.76 -22.04
C THR A 168 -30.40 -31.63 -21.76
N GLU A 169 -30.70 -32.85 -21.31
CA GLU A 169 -29.87 -33.96 -20.87
C GLU A 169 -28.86 -34.52 -21.90
N GLU A 170 -27.89 -35.25 -21.32
CA GLU A 170 -27.16 -36.41 -21.86
C GLU A 170 -26.22 -36.26 -23.08
N ALA A 171 -24.92 -36.48 -22.82
CA ALA A 171 -24.18 -37.62 -23.37
C ALA A 171 -22.78 -37.73 -22.73
N GLU A 172 -22.53 -38.88 -22.11
CA GLU A 172 -21.24 -39.40 -21.65
C GLU A 172 -20.26 -39.60 -22.83
N LEU A 173 -18.94 -39.66 -22.55
CA LEU A 173 -18.07 -40.83 -22.84
C LEU A 173 -16.56 -40.54 -22.56
N GLU A 174 -16.05 -41.28 -21.57
CA GLU A 174 -14.72 -41.93 -21.41
C GLU A 174 -13.37 -41.18 -21.55
N THR A 175 -12.58 -41.15 -20.46
CA THR A 175 -11.42 -42.00 -20.05
C THR A 175 -10.07 -41.65 -20.70
N HIS A 176 -9.06 -41.38 -19.86
CA HIS A 176 -7.85 -42.20 -19.69
C HIS A 176 -6.78 -41.49 -18.84
N VAL A 177 -6.38 -42.20 -17.79
CA VAL A 177 -5.19 -41.95 -16.94
C VAL A 177 -3.93 -42.43 -17.69
N PRO A 178 -2.77 -41.77 -17.50
CA PRO A 178 -1.65 -42.53 -16.97
C PRO A 178 -0.88 -41.79 -15.85
N THR A 179 -0.57 -42.58 -14.83
CA THR A 179 0.31 -42.33 -13.70
C THR A 179 1.78 -42.35 -14.13
N ALA A 180 2.59 -41.38 -13.69
CA ALA A 180 4.04 -41.55 -13.48
C ALA A 180 4.61 -40.47 -12.55
N THR A 181 4.79 -40.88 -11.30
CA THR A 181 5.91 -40.62 -10.37
C THR A 181 6.79 -39.37 -10.58
N THR A 182 6.83 -38.49 -9.57
CA THR A 182 7.92 -37.51 -9.37
C THR A 182 8.44 -37.60 -7.93
N PRO A 183 9.77 -37.48 -7.68
CA PRO A 183 10.36 -37.52 -6.35
C PRO A 183 10.09 -36.22 -5.58
N GLY A 184 9.91 -36.33 -4.26
CA GLY A 184 9.42 -35.26 -3.40
C GLY A 184 10.36 -34.06 -3.18
N THR A 185 9.79 -32.98 -2.64
CA THR A 185 10.53 -31.84 -2.06
C THR A 185 9.69 -31.08 -1.01
N ILE A 186 9.97 -31.38 0.26
CA ILE A 186 10.18 -30.49 1.42
C ILE A 186 9.42 -29.14 1.46
N TRP A 187 8.10 -29.13 1.63
CA TRP A 187 7.38 -28.02 2.30
C TRP A 187 6.18 -28.44 3.19
N ASP A 188 5.86 -29.74 3.29
CA ASP A 188 4.77 -30.23 4.15
C ASP A 188 5.25 -30.60 5.56
N THR A 189 5.76 -29.63 6.32
CA THR A 189 5.94 -29.83 7.77
C THR A 189 5.77 -28.53 8.56
N ILE A 190 4.52 -28.06 8.65
CA ILE A 190 4.02 -27.40 9.86
C ILE A 190 2.68 -28.07 10.19
N PRO A 191 2.54 -28.77 11.33
CA PRO A 191 1.31 -29.49 11.64
C PRO A 191 0.16 -28.53 11.97
N PRO A 192 -1.09 -28.87 11.58
CA PRO A 192 -2.27 -28.17 12.06
C PRO A 192 -2.48 -28.45 13.56
N LEU A 193 -2.79 -27.41 14.33
CA LEU A 193 -3.23 -27.55 15.72
C LEU A 193 -4.58 -28.31 15.75
N PRO A 194 -4.75 -29.32 16.63
CA PRO A 194 -5.94 -30.14 16.62
C PRO A 194 -7.14 -29.37 17.18
N SER A 195 -8.20 -29.36 16.38
CA SER A 195 -9.56 -29.20 16.88
C SER A 195 -10.00 -30.53 17.49
N ASN A 196 -10.32 -30.55 18.78
CA ASN A 196 -11.38 -31.35 19.36
C ASN A 196 -11.55 -30.95 20.83
N GLY A 197 -12.78 -30.62 21.20
CA GLY A 197 -13.18 -30.43 22.58
C GLY A 197 -13.44 -31.78 23.26
N GLU A 198 -13.25 -31.79 24.57
CA GLU A 198 -14.06 -32.56 25.49
C GLU A 198 -14.42 -31.67 26.69
N LEU A 199 -15.71 -31.71 27.03
CA LEU A 199 -16.36 -31.04 28.14
C LEU A 199 -15.84 -31.58 29.47
N LEU A 200 -15.45 -30.68 30.38
CA LEU A 200 -15.50 -30.95 31.82
C LEU A 200 -16.11 -29.73 32.54
N ASP A 201 -17.19 -30.01 33.27
CA ASP A 201 -18.03 -29.09 34.04
C ASP A 201 -17.32 -28.50 35.29
N PRO A 202 -17.87 -27.44 35.92
CA PRO A 202 -17.11 -26.41 36.60
C PRO A 202 -16.87 -26.68 38.09
N LEU A 203 -15.64 -26.39 38.54
CA LEU A 203 -15.33 -26.19 39.95
C LEU A 203 -15.33 -24.70 40.29
N PHE A 204 -16.45 -24.30 40.90
CA PHE A 204 -16.66 -23.18 41.82
C PHE A 204 -15.40 -22.69 42.57
N VAL A 205 -15.02 -21.41 42.42
CA VAL A 205 -14.58 -20.48 43.51
C VAL A 205 -14.60 -19.01 42.98
N PRO A 206 -14.64 -17.97 43.84
CA PRO A 206 -15.82 -17.15 44.09
C PRO A 206 -15.79 -15.76 43.44
N LEU A 207 -17.01 -15.24 43.21
CA LEU A 207 -17.35 -13.86 42.91
C LEU A 207 -16.75 -12.91 43.97
N GLY A 208 -15.96 -11.92 43.53
CA GLY A 208 -15.35 -10.95 44.44
C GLY A 208 -14.50 -9.89 43.76
N SER A 209 -15.10 -9.05 42.93
CA SER A 209 -14.79 -7.61 42.83
C SER A 209 -15.65 -7.00 41.72
N GLU A 210 -16.78 -6.42 42.14
CA GLU A 210 -17.58 -5.54 41.31
C GLU A 210 -16.70 -4.36 40.86
N ILE A 211 -16.52 -4.20 39.56
CA ILE A 211 -16.01 -2.95 38.99
C ILE A 211 -17.19 -1.97 39.08
N ASP A 212 -17.10 -1.06 40.05
CA ASP A 212 -18.09 -0.01 40.29
C ASP A 212 -18.15 0.95 39.08
N LEU A 213 -19.12 0.70 38.20
CA LEU A 213 -19.48 1.52 37.05
C LEU A 213 -20.23 2.81 37.46
N GLY A 214 -20.11 3.26 38.72
CA GLY A 214 -20.80 4.42 39.29
C GLY A 214 -20.03 5.74 39.32
N SER A 215 -18.71 5.76 39.07
CA SER A 215 -17.88 6.96 39.32
C SER A 215 -17.67 7.93 38.14
N LEU A 216 -18.32 7.73 36.98
CA LEU A 216 -18.23 8.66 35.83
C LEU A 216 -19.49 9.52 35.63
N SER A 217 -20.30 9.70 36.68
CA SER A 217 -21.38 10.69 36.67
C SER A 217 -20.97 11.89 37.52
N ASN A 218 -20.26 12.85 36.92
CA ASN A 218 -20.38 14.27 37.23
C ASN A 218 -19.56 15.09 36.24
N ASN A 219 -20.13 15.31 35.05
CA ASN A 219 -20.16 16.60 34.36
C ASN A 219 -21.02 16.45 33.09
N LEU A 220 -22.24 16.99 33.16
CA LEU A 220 -23.25 16.96 32.10
C LEU A 220 -22.84 17.85 30.92
N GLY A 221 -22.71 17.23 29.76
CA GLY A 221 -22.70 17.85 28.44
C GLY A 221 -23.15 16.86 27.36
N GLN A 222 -24.47 16.62 27.29
CA GLN A 222 -25.22 15.82 26.31
C GLN A 222 -24.92 14.30 26.21
N PRO A 223 -25.96 13.45 26.06
CA PRO A 223 -25.75 12.02 25.79
C PRO A 223 -25.33 11.87 24.33
N SER A 224 -24.03 11.67 24.08
CA SER A 224 -23.64 10.99 22.86
C SER A 224 -24.23 9.58 22.95
N THR A 225 -25.16 9.26 22.05
CA THR A 225 -25.75 7.94 21.96
C THR A 225 -24.61 6.95 21.67
N SER A 226 -24.17 6.20 22.67
CA SER A 226 -23.18 5.15 22.52
C SER A 226 -23.76 4.08 21.58
N SER A 227 -23.33 4.08 20.33
CA SER A 227 -23.76 3.14 19.31
C SER A 227 -22.74 2.02 19.17
N ILE A 228 -23.24 0.79 19.09
CA ILE A 228 -22.41 -0.37 18.76
C ILE A 228 -22.16 -0.33 17.26
N HIS A 229 -20.88 -0.38 16.88
CA HIS A 229 -20.43 -0.41 15.50
C HIS A 229 -19.48 -1.58 15.28
N THR A 230 -19.38 -2.01 14.03
CA THR A 230 -18.40 -2.99 13.61
C THR A 230 -17.25 -2.28 12.89
N ILE A 231 -16.01 -2.52 13.33
CA ILE A 231 -14.80 -1.97 12.71
C ILE A 231 -13.87 -3.09 12.24
N GLN A 232 -13.03 -2.78 11.25
CA GLN A 232 -11.89 -3.60 10.85
C GLN A 232 -10.63 -3.03 11.49
N THR A 233 -9.95 -3.80 12.32
CA THR A 233 -8.75 -3.33 13.01
C THR A 233 -7.74 -4.44 13.24
N SER A 234 -6.47 -4.07 13.39
CA SER A 234 -5.40 -4.96 13.82
C SER A 234 -4.85 -4.54 15.19
N LEU A 235 -5.54 -3.66 15.90
CA LEU A 235 -5.09 -3.07 17.15
C LEU A 235 -6.11 -3.39 18.24
N ALA A 236 -5.64 -3.68 19.45
CA ALA A 236 -6.50 -3.86 20.60
C ALA A 236 -7.04 -2.50 21.07
N HIS A 237 -8.35 -2.33 21.15
CA HIS A 237 -9.01 -1.10 21.60
C HIS A 237 -9.41 -1.18 23.09
N PRO A 238 -9.43 -0.04 23.81
CA PRO A 238 -9.11 1.32 23.35
C PRO A 238 -7.62 1.52 23.09
N VAL A 239 -7.28 2.31 22.05
CA VAL A 239 -5.90 2.73 21.83
C VAL A 239 -5.61 3.97 22.67
N ASN A 240 -4.60 3.90 23.54
CA ASN A 240 -4.12 5.05 24.29
C ASN A 240 -3.07 5.82 23.48
N PHE A 241 -3.42 7.01 22.97
CA PHE A 241 -2.54 7.87 22.17
C PHE A 241 -1.64 8.80 22.99
N THR A 242 -1.97 9.00 24.27
CA THR A 242 -1.23 9.88 25.19
C THR A 242 -0.46 9.07 26.22
N TYR A 243 -0.02 7.86 25.86
CA TYR A 243 0.64 6.97 26.80
C TYR A 243 2.02 7.50 27.16
N GLU A 244 2.33 7.53 28.47
CA GLU A 244 3.65 7.85 28.99
C GLU A 244 4.29 6.56 29.53
N PRO A 245 5.23 5.95 28.78
CA PRO A 245 5.91 4.75 29.25
C PRO A 245 6.62 4.98 30.59
N PRO A 246 6.45 4.09 31.57
CA PRO A 246 7.18 4.11 32.83
C PRO A 246 8.70 4.19 32.65
N SER A 247 9.37 4.92 33.54
CA SER A 247 10.83 5.09 33.49
C SER A 247 11.62 3.80 33.82
N ASP A 248 10.97 2.82 34.46
CA ASP A 248 11.55 1.51 34.75
C ASP A 248 11.55 0.56 33.54
N GLY A 249 11.00 1.01 32.41
CA GLY A 249 10.89 0.22 31.17
C GLY A 249 9.76 -0.82 31.20
N SER A 250 8.95 -0.87 32.26
CA SER A 250 7.77 -1.71 32.29
C SER A 250 6.73 -1.20 31.29
N SER A 251 6.00 -2.12 30.65
CA SER A 251 4.89 -1.82 29.73
C SER A 251 5.21 -0.78 28.64
N PRO A 252 6.29 -0.94 27.85
CA PRO A 252 6.69 0.06 26.88
C PRO A 252 5.61 0.33 25.82
N CYS A 253 5.73 1.48 25.13
CA CYS A 253 4.93 1.77 23.95
C CYS A 253 5.09 0.65 22.90
N HIS A 254 3.98 0.10 22.40
CA HIS A 254 4.01 -1.02 21.46
C HIS A 254 4.75 -0.68 20.16
N TRP A 255 4.65 0.57 19.68
CA TRP A 255 5.36 1.03 18.50
C TRP A 255 6.87 1.22 18.71
N CYS A 256 7.28 1.56 19.93
CA CYS A 256 8.70 1.73 20.26
C CYS A 256 9.40 0.39 20.52
N SER A 257 8.75 -0.50 21.28
CA SER A 257 9.33 -1.79 21.66
C SER A 257 9.29 -2.83 20.54
N ASN A 258 8.31 -2.71 19.63
CA ASN A 258 8.17 -3.58 18.48
C ASN A 258 7.77 -2.77 17.25
N PHE A 259 8.74 -2.45 16.38
CA PHE A 259 8.46 -1.67 15.17
C PHE A 259 7.45 -2.36 14.23
N ALA A 260 7.37 -3.70 14.26
CA ALA A 260 6.44 -4.47 13.44
C ALA A 260 5.00 -4.34 13.94
N TYR A 261 4.77 -3.92 15.19
CA TYR A 261 3.42 -3.73 15.73
C TYR A 261 2.64 -2.67 14.95
N GLY A 262 3.26 -1.55 14.58
CA GLY A 262 2.61 -0.54 13.73
C GLY A 262 2.38 -1.01 12.30
N ILE A 263 3.11 -2.04 11.85
CA ILE A 263 3.04 -2.56 10.48
C ILE A 263 1.94 -3.63 10.38
N MET A 264 1.98 -4.62 11.27
CA MET A 264 1.14 -5.82 11.22
C MET A 264 0.06 -5.86 12.31
N GLY A 265 0.28 -5.16 13.44
CA GLY A 265 -0.58 -5.22 14.60
C GLY A 265 -0.70 -6.64 15.16
N LEU A 266 -1.90 -6.98 15.62
CA LEU A 266 -2.33 -8.29 16.11
C LEU A 266 -3.08 -9.10 15.04
N GLY A 267 -3.00 -8.67 13.77
CA GLY A 267 -3.74 -9.24 12.64
C GLY A 267 -5.11 -8.61 12.45
N LYS A 268 -5.49 -8.36 11.19
CA LYS A 268 -6.72 -7.64 10.84
C LYS A 268 -7.95 -8.51 11.11
N ARG A 269 -8.95 -7.96 11.79
CA ARG A 269 -10.21 -8.65 12.09
C ARG A 269 -11.38 -7.68 12.24
N THR A 270 -12.57 -8.26 12.18
CA THR A 270 -13.85 -7.61 12.43
C THR A 270 -14.13 -7.59 13.94
N VAL A 271 -14.31 -6.40 14.52
CA VAL A 271 -14.54 -6.21 15.96
C VAL A 271 -15.80 -5.37 16.18
N GLU A 272 -16.64 -5.78 17.12
CA GLU A 272 -17.75 -4.96 17.61
C GLU A 272 -17.25 -4.03 18.72
N VAL A 273 -17.50 -2.74 18.57
CA VAL A 273 -17.05 -1.70 19.49
C VAL A 273 -18.18 -0.79 19.90
N ILE A 274 -18.12 -0.26 21.13
CA ILE A 274 -18.86 0.94 21.50
C ILE A 274 -18.06 2.15 21.04
N ASP A 275 -18.66 2.99 20.20
CA ASP A 275 -18.11 4.29 19.83
C ASP A 275 -18.66 5.39 20.76
N PHE A 276 -17.76 6.12 21.41
CA PHE A 276 -18.12 7.24 22.28
C PHE A 276 -18.27 8.56 21.54
N GLY A 277 -17.97 8.58 20.24
CA GLY A 277 -18.04 9.75 19.38
C GLY A 277 -16.88 10.72 19.56
N ASP A 278 -15.85 10.36 20.32
CA ASP A 278 -14.63 11.15 20.58
C ASP A 278 -13.34 10.46 20.11
N GLY A 279 -13.49 9.41 19.29
CA GLY A 279 -12.39 8.58 18.80
C GLY A 279 -11.99 7.45 19.76
N ARG A 280 -12.63 7.33 20.93
CA ARG A 280 -12.48 6.16 21.78
C ARG A 280 -13.44 5.05 21.35
N TYR A 281 -12.87 3.87 21.13
CA TYR A 281 -13.59 2.63 20.95
C TYR A 281 -13.32 1.68 22.11
N VAL A 282 -14.34 0.94 22.53
CA VAL A 282 -14.19 -0.16 23.50
C VAL A 282 -14.72 -1.44 22.87
N GLU A 283 -13.88 -2.47 22.81
CA GLU A 283 -14.27 -3.78 22.26
C GLU A 283 -15.34 -4.44 23.12
N VAL A 284 -16.42 -4.89 22.48
CA VAL A 284 -17.54 -5.62 23.13
C VAL A 284 -17.78 -7.00 22.51
N GLY A 285 -17.21 -7.28 21.33
CA GLY A 285 -17.33 -8.58 20.66
C GLY A 285 -16.24 -8.80 19.60
N GLY A 286 -15.72 -10.03 19.52
CA GLY A 286 -14.73 -10.43 18.49
C GLY A 286 -13.35 -9.75 18.57
N GLY A 287 -13.09 -9.03 19.66
CA GLY A 287 -11.91 -8.18 19.83
C GLY A 287 -10.63 -8.92 20.23
N HIS A 288 -9.52 -8.20 20.20
CA HIS A 288 -8.23 -8.72 20.65
C HIS A 288 -8.15 -8.83 22.17
N VAL A 289 -8.83 -7.95 22.90
CA VAL A 289 -8.84 -7.95 24.37
C VAL A 289 -9.48 -9.22 24.92
N SER A 290 -10.53 -9.73 24.27
CA SER A 290 -11.15 -11.01 24.65
C SER A 290 -10.23 -12.23 24.44
N GLU A 291 -9.17 -12.10 23.65
CA GLU A 291 -8.13 -13.13 23.47
C GLU A 291 -6.96 -12.99 24.46
N GLY A 292 -7.07 -12.08 25.43
CA GLY A 292 -6.05 -11.83 26.45
C GLY A 292 -4.98 -10.82 26.04
N HIS A 293 -5.15 -10.10 24.92
CA HIS A 293 -4.27 -8.99 24.59
C HIS A 293 -4.61 -7.75 25.41
N GLU A 294 -3.57 -7.02 25.84
CA GLU A 294 -3.76 -5.73 26.47
C GLU A 294 -4.12 -4.64 25.44
N PRO A 295 -4.87 -3.59 25.85
CA PRO A 295 -5.16 -2.45 24.99
C PRO A 295 -3.90 -1.80 24.41
N SER A 296 -3.98 -1.32 23.18
CA SER A 296 -2.82 -0.79 22.47
C SER A 296 -2.33 0.51 23.09
N ARG A 297 -1.02 0.65 23.28
CA ARG A 297 -0.41 1.87 23.86
C ARG A 297 0.55 2.52 22.87
N MET A 298 0.21 3.72 22.43
CA MET A 298 1.04 4.59 21.60
C MET A 298 1.53 5.77 22.44
N CYS A 299 2.85 5.95 22.52
CA CYS A 299 3.39 7.10 23.25
C CYS A 299 3.17 8.41 22.49
N VAL A 300 3.24 9.51 23.23
CA VAL A 300 3.10 10.88 22.70
C VAL A 300 4.04 11.13 21.52
N ILE A 301 5.28 10.61 21.54
CA ILE A 301 6.24 10.78 20.45
C ILE A 301 5.74 10.08 19.17
N CYS A 302 5.29 8.83 19.28
CA CYS A 302 4.74 8.10 18.13
C CYS A 302 3.45 8.75 17.60
N ALA A 303 2.62 9.30 18.47
CA ALA A 303 1.42 10.02 18.06
C ALA A 303 1.78 11.30 17.29
N LEU A 304 2.68 12.12 17.83
CA LEU A 304 3.14 13.35 17.23
C LEU A 304 3.81 13.15 15.87
N GLU A 305 4.57 12.07 15.67
CA GLU A 305 5.13 11.71 14.35
C GLU A 305 4.04 11.54 13.28
N ARG A 306 2.88 10.98 13.64
CA ARG A 306 1.75 10.79 12.73
C ARG A 306 0.99 12.09 12.48
N ILE A 307 0.77 12.87 13.54
CA ILE A 307 0.17 14.21 13.43
C ILE A 307 1.01 15.11 12.52
N HIS A 308 2.34 15.02 12.61
CA HIS A 308 3.23 15.79 11.76
C HIS A 308 3.08 15.43 10.27
N VAL A 309 2.86 14.15 9.95
CA VAL A 309 2.52 13.70 8.59
C VAL A 309 1.17 14.27 8.15
N VAL A 310 0.13 14.15 8.98
CA VAL A 310 -1.23 14.63 8.68
C VAL A 310 -1.26 16.14 8.44
N ASN A 311 -0.50 16.91 9.23
CA ASN A 311 -0.42 18.37 9.13
C ASN A 311 0.51 18.87 8.01
N CYS A 312 1.13 17.99 7.24
CA CYS A 312 2.01 18.39 6.16
C CYS A 312 1.19 19.19 5.11
N PRO A 313 1.63 20.40 4.70
CA PRO A 313 0.86 21.24 3.76
C PRO A 313 0.75 20.64 2.35
N GLY A 314 1.56 19.64 2.06
CA GLY A 314 1.55 18.85 0.83
C GLY A 314 2.75 17.92 0.80
N HIS A 315 2.64 16.76 0.16
CA HIS A 315 3.72 15.77 0.11
C HIS A 315 4.50 15.83 -1.20
N ARG A 316 5.71 16.41 -1.19
CA ARG A 316 6.68 16.30 -2.28
C ARG A 316 7.52 15.07 -2.07
N ILE A 317 7.30 14.02 -2.86
CA ILE A 317 8.01 12.75 -2.67
C ILE A 317 9.39 12.78 -3.34
N VAL A 318 10.41 12.36 -2.62
CA VAL A 318 11.81 12.28 -3.07
C VAL A 318 12.44 10.94 -2.69
N PRO A 319 13.45 10.44 -3.42
CA PRO A 319 14.17 9.22 -3.04
C PRO A 319 14.90 9.35 -1.70
N LEU A 320 14.98 8.25 -0.94
CA LEU A 320 15.77 8.15 0.28
C LEU A 320 17.24 7.91 -0.03
N ARG A 321 18.14 8.62 0.67
CA ARG A 321 19.58 8.46 0.50
C ARG A 321 20.03 7.09 1.00
N GLY A 322 20.83 6.39 0.18
CA GLY A 322 21.43 5.11 0.56
C GLY A 322 20.49 3.90 0.42
N TYR A 323 19.24 4.08 0.00
CA TYR A 323 18.28 3.00 -0.21
C TYR A 323 17.91 2.91 -1.69
N LYS A 324 18.31 1.81 -2.33
CA LYS A 324 18.02 1.51 -3.74
C LYS A 324 17.32 0.17 -3.82
N VAL A 325 16.25 0.10 -4.62
CA VAL A 325 15.42 -1.10 -4.76
C VAL A 325 16.24 -2.27 -5.28
N GLU A 326 17.16 -2.02 -6.22
CA GLU A 326 17.92 -3.04 -6.94
C GLU A 326 18.92 -3.77 -6.05
N THR A 327 19.41 -3.12 -4.99
CA THR A 327 20.41 -3.67 -4.07
C THR A 327 19.83 -4.02 -2.71
N PHE A 328 18.51 -3.88 -2.52
CA PHE A 328 17.88 -4.03 -1.21
C PHE A 328 17.65 -5.51 -0.87
N ASP A 329 18.09 -5.92 0.32
CA ASP A 329 17.83 -7.27 0.83
C ASP A 329 16.42 -7.36 1.44
N PHE A 330 15.43 -7.61 0.57
CA PHE A 330 14.04 -7.80 0.98
C PHE A 330 13.88 -8.94 1.96
N LYS A 331 14.61 -10.05 1.78
CA LYS A 331 14.48 -11.23 2.65
C LYS A 331 14.92 -10.90 4.07
N ALA A 332 16.07 -10.25 4.24
CA ALA A 332 16.54 -9.81 5.55
C ALA A 332 15.59 -8.78 6.18
N ALA A 333 15.03 -7.86 5.37
CA ALA A 333 14.06 -6.90 5.86
C ALA A 333 12.79 -7.58 6.41
N TYR A 334 12.17 -8.48 5.65
CA TYR A 334 10.98 -9.20 6.12
C TYR A 334 11.27 -10.10 7.33
N ASN A 335 12.42 -10.78 7.34
CA ASN A 335 12.85 -11.59 8.50
C ASN A 335 13.02 -10.74 9.76
N SER A 336 13.37 -9.46 9.65
CA SER A 336 13.50 -8.56 10.81
C SER A 336 12.18 -8.23 11.50
N MET A 337 11.03 -8.47 10.85
CA MET A 337 9.70 -8.28 11.46
C MET A 337 9.26 -9.47 12.32
N VAL A 338 9.84 -10.65 12.10
CA VAL A 338 9.47 -11.87 12.83
C VAL A 338 10.12 -11.79 14.21
N PRO A 339 9.35 -11.75 15.31
CA PRO A 339 9.92 -11.75 16.65
C PRO A 339 10.66 -13.07 16.89
N VAL A 340 11.93 -12.96 17.31
CA VAL A 340 12.68 -14.12 17.79
C VAL A 340 12.43 -14.21 19.31
N PRO A 341 12.12 -15.40 19.87
CA PRO A 341 11.90 -15.54 21.30
C PRO A 341 13.02 -14.91 22.13
N GLY A 342 12.65 -14.02 23.06
CA GLY A 342 13.60 -13.30 23.92
C GLY A 342 14.31 -12.11 23.26
N GLN A 343 14.01 -11.77 22.01
CA GLN A 343 14.55 -10.59 21.33
C GLN A 343 13.45 -9.69 20.78
N THR A 344 13.60 -8.39 21.02
CA THR A 344 12.72 -7.39 20.40
C THR A 344 13.11 -7.18 18.93
N PRO A 345 12.14 -7.16 18.00
CA PRO A 345 12.40 -6.83 16.60
C PRO A 345 13.12 -5.48 16.49
N LYS A 346 14.27 -5.46 15.82
CA LYS A 346 15.03 -4.23 15.58
C LYS A 346 14.74 -3.71 14.18
N ARG A 347 14.35 -2.43 14.09
CA ARG A 347 14.14 -1.76 12.81
C ARG A 347 15.49 -1.51 12.13
N THR A 348 15.84 -2.35 11.15
CA THR A 348 17.08 -2.23 10.36
C THR A 348 16.89 -1.46 9.05
N ASN A 349 15.65 -1.32 8.61
CA ASN A 349 15.28 -0.70 7.34
C ASN A 349 14.16 0.33 7.51
N PRO A 350 14.04 1.32 6.61
CA PRO A 350 12.87 2.17 6.52
C PRO A 350 11.68 1.36 5.98
N TRP A 351 10.49 1.63 6.51
CA TRP A 351 9.25 0.95 6.12
C TRP A 351 8.23 1.97 5.64
N CYS A 352 7.42 1.57 4.68
CA CYS A 352 6.36 2.40 4.13
C CYS A 352 5.36 2.79 5.24
N SER A 353 4.94 4.05 5.22
CA SER A 353 3.92 4.60 6.10
C SER A 353 2.51 4.17 5.70
N LEU A 354 2.32 3.51 4.55
CA LEU A 354 0.98 3.14 4.05
C LEU A 354 0.75 1.62 3.95
N CYS A 355 1.81 0.83 3.74
CA CYS A 355 1.69 -0.62 3.58
C CYS A 355 2.86 -1.37 4.23
N PRO A 356 2.80 -2.70 4.34
CA PRO A 356 3.87 -3.51 4.94
C PRO A 356 5.14 -3.70 4.11
N ASN A 357 5.45 -2.82 3.15
CA ASN A 357 6.64 -2.93 2.30
C ASN A 357 7.77 -2.00 2.76
N PRO A 358 9.05 -2.35 2.53
CA PRO A 358 10.18 -1.45 2.73
C PRO A 358 10.05 -0.14 1.95
N ALA A 359 10.54 0.96 2.52
CA ALA A 359 10.48 2.29 1.90
C ALA A 359 11.77 2.67 1.17
N PHE A 360 11.60 3.37 0.06
CA PHE A 360 12.70 3.90 -0.77
C PHE A 360 12.53 5.39 -1.06
N PHE A 361 11.39 5.95 -0.67
CA PHE A 361 11.03 7.35 -0.88
C PHE A 361 10.52 7.96 0.43
N GLY A 362 10.56 9.28 0.52
CA GLY A 362 9.99 10.02 1.64
C GLY A 362 9.49 11.40 1.23
N CYS A 363 8.71 12.03 2.09
CA CYS A 363 8.32 13.42 1.89
C CYS A 363 9.54 14.33 2.12
N GLY A 364 9.83 15.20 1.16
CA GLY A 364 10.86 16.23 1.21
C GLY A 364 10.30 17.65 1.26
N THR A 365 9.01 17.84 1.57
CA THR A 365 8.39 19.17 1.74
C THR A 365 8.99 19.87 2.95
N LEU A 366 9.32 21.16 2.78
CA LEU A 366 9.84 21.98 3.88
C LEU A 366 8.76 22.18 4.96
N GLN A 367 9.11 21.91 6.21
CA GLN A 367 8.25 22.06 7.37
C GLN A 367 8.60 23.35 8.12
N THR A 368 7.60 24.02 8.68
CA THR A 368 7.80 25.19 9.55
C THR A 368 8.00 24.81 11.01
N VAL A 369 7.66 23.56 11.36
CA VAL A 369 7.76 23.00 12.71
C VAL A 369 8.36 21.60 12.66
N ASN A 370 8.96 21.15 13.76
CA ASN A 370 9.44 19.78 13.90
C ASN A 370 8.28 18.84 14.31
N LYS A 371 8.58 17.56 14.52
CA LYS A 371 7.58 16.59 14.99
C LYS A 371 6.98 16.93 16.36
N TYR A 372 7.66 17.70 17.20
CA TYR A 372 7.16 18.19 18.48
C TYR A 372 6.33 19.47 18.36
N GLN A 373 6.05 19.91 17.12
CA GLN A 373 5.35 21.16 16.79
C GLN A 373 6.11 22.43 17.20
N GLU A 374 7.41 22.32 17.46
CA GLU A 374 8.25 23.45 17.77
C GLU A 374 8.76 24.09 16.47
N PRO A 375 8.84 25.43 16.39
CA PRO A 375 9.35 26.11 15.20
C PRO A 375 10.75 25.64 14.81
N VAL A 376 10.98 25.48 13.50
CA VAL A 376 12.27 25.05 12.95
C VAL A 376 12.90 26.18 12.15
N ALA A 377 14.19 26.44 12.41
CA ALA A 377 14.94 27.42 11.64
C ALA A 377 15.09 26.93 10.18
N PRO A 378 15.00 27.81 9.16
CA PRO A 378 15.11 27.41 7.76
C PRO A 378 16.42 26.69 7.38
N SER A 379 17.49 26.91 8.15
CA SER A 379 18.80 26.27 7.97
C SER A 379 18.93 24.92 8.68
N SER A 380 17.96 24.51 9.48
CA SER A 380 18.01 23.24 10.21
C SER A 380 17.77 22.06 9.26
N PRO A 381 18.48 20.92 9.40
CA PRO A 381 18.14 19.70 8.66
C PRO A 381 16.71 19.22 8.97
N ASP A 382 16.18 19.52 10.16
CA ASP A 382 14.83 19.13 10.60
C ASP A 382 13.70 19.82 9.82
N VAL A 383 14.04 20.81 8.99
CA VAL A 383 13.08 21.47 8.09
C VAL A 383 12.62 20.53 6.97
N LYS A 384 13.36 19.46 6.66
CA LYS A 384 13.10 18.64 5.48
C LYS A 384 12.19 17.45 5.80
N GLY A 385 10.96 17.51 5.27
CA GLY A 385 10.04 16.39 5.26
C GLY A 385 9.22 16.25 6.53
N CYS A 386 8.02 15.69 6.39
CA CYS A 386 7.11 15.43 7.53
C CYS A 386 7.28 14.03 8.17
N GLY A 387 8.26 13.24 7.69
CA GLY A 387 8.46 11.85 8.15
C GLY A 387 7.64 10.78 7.41
N LEU A 388 6.81 11.15 6.41
CA LEU A 388 6.14 10.17 5.54
C LEU A 388 7.19 9.41 4.72
N LEU A 389 7.12 8.08 4.74
CA LEU A 389 7.99 7.16 3.98
C LEU A 389 7.14 6.28 3.06
N LEU A 390 7.63 5.97 1.87
CA LEU A 390 6.87 5.23 0.85
C LEU A 390 7.74 4.16 0.17
N CYS A 391 7.14 3.00 -0.08
CA CYS A 391 7.68 2.03 -1.04
C CYS A 391 7.50 2.54 -2.48
N ASP A 392 8.12 1.84 -3.44
CA ASP A 392 7.97 2.10 -4.87
C ASP A 392 6.51 2.17 -5.34
N ARG A 393 5.68 1.21 -4.95
CA ARG A 393 4.26 1.16 -5.34
C ARG A 393 3.47 2.32 -4.74
N CYS A 394 3.65 2.60 -3.46
CA CYS A 394 2.94 3.69 -2.79
C CYS A 394 3.38 5.06 -3.31
N GLU A 395 4.63 5.21 -3.72
CA GLU A 395 5.12 6.42 -4.38
C GLU A 395 4.42 6.67 -5.72
N LEU A 396 4.31 5.63 -6.55
CA LEU A 396 3.57 5.71 -7.82
C LEU A 396 2.11 6.08 -7.61
N LEU A 397 1.46 5.49 -6.61
CA LEU A 397 0.07 5.81 -6.26
C LEU A 397 -0.06 7.25 -5.72
N MET A 398 0.91 7.72 -4.93
CA MET A 398 0.94 9.11 -4.46
C MET A 398 1.03 10.09 -5.62
N ARG A 399 1.81 9.78 -6.67
CA ARG A 399 1.82 10.59 -7.91
C ARG A 399 0.47 10.52 -8.62
N ALA A 400 -0.08 9.33 -8.81
CA ALA A 400 -1.34 9.12 -9.52
C ALA A 400 -2.52 9.83 -8.84
N PHE A 401 -2.56 9.84 -7.51
CA PHE A 401 -3.61 10.46 -6.72
C PHE A 401 -3.25 11.86 -6.20
N ARG A 402 -2.22 12.52 -6.75
CA ARG A 402 -1.83 13.90 -6.42
C ARG A 402 -1.63 14.14 -4.91
N GLY A 403 -1.05 13.16 -4.22
CA GLY A 403 -0.74 13.23 -2.79
C GLY A 403 -1.88 12.87 -1.84
N ASP A 404 -3.02 12.39 -2.36
CA ASP A 404 -4.19 11.99 -1.56
C ASP A 404 -3.97 10.62 -0.90
N LEU A 405 -3.55 10.64 0.37
CA LEU A 405 -3.26 9.42 1.15
C LEU A 405 -4.48 8.50 1.25
N THR A 406 -5.69 9.05 1.41
CA THR A 406 -6.92 8.26 1.55
C THR A 406 -7.17 7.41 0.30
N LYS A 407 -6.97 7.98 -0.89
CA LYS A 407 -7.10 7.22 -2.15
C LYS A 407 -6.01 6.16 -2.32
N VAL A 408 -4.78 6.44 -1.89
CA VAL A 408 -3.70 5.43 -1.91
C VAL A 408 -4.03 4.26 -1.01
N VAL A 409 -4.49 4.52 0.22
CA VAL A 409 -4.89 3.48 1.18
C VAL A 409 -6.06 2.67 0.65
N ALA A 410 -7.11 3.32 0.13
CA ALA A 410 -8.23 2.62 -0.48
C ALA A 410 -7.78 1.71 -1.64
N LYS A 411 -6.85 2.18 -2.48
CA LYS A 411 -6.31 1.37 -3.59
C LYS A 411 -5.45 0.20 -3.11
N ASN A 412 -4.72 0.39 -2.01
CA ASN A 412 -3.95 -0.67 -1.37
C ASN A 412 -4.86 -1.78 -0.85
N GLU A 413 -5.93 -1.42 -0.12
CA GLU A 413 -6.91 -2.37 0.41
C GLU A 413 -7.70 -3.09 -0.69
N GLN A 414 -8.04 -2.41 -1.79
CA GLN A 414 -8.64 -3.06 -2.97
C GLN A 414 -7.72 -4.12 -3.59
N GLY A 415 -6.40 -3.87 -3.58
CA GLY A 415 -5.42 -4.81 -4.12
C GLY A 415 -5.18 -6.01 -3.20
N ASN A 416 -5.29 -5.81 -1.89
CA ASN A 416 -5.19 -6.85 -0.88
C ASN A 416 -5.88 -6.38 0.41
N ALA A 417 -7.05 -6.93 0.73
CA ALA A 417 -7.83 -6.45 1.88
C ALA A 417 -7.15 -6.72 3.23
N GLU A 418 -6.36 -7.79 3.31
CA GLU A 418 -5.72 -8.28 4.54
C GLU A 418 -4.37 -7.61 4.80
N PHE A 419 -3.53 -7.49 3.76
CA PHE A 419 -2.15 -6.98 3.85
C PHE A 419 -1.87 -5.76 2.98
N GLY A 420 -2.91 -5.15 2.38
CA GLY A 420 -2.75 -4.00 1.51
C GLY A 420 -2.21 -2.78 2.26
N SER A 421 -2.65 -2.61 3.50
CA SER A 421 -2.30 -1.47 4.34
C SER A 421 -1.72 -1.91 5.67
N ARG A 422 -0.88 -1.06 6.27
CA ARG A 422 -0.33 -1.32 7.61
C ARG A 422 -1.40 -1.15 8.69
N ALA A 423 -1.19 -1.79 9.84
CA ALA A 423 -2.13 -1.82 10.97
C ALA A 423 -2.54 -0.43 11.48
N ASP A 424 -1.61 0.53 11.50
CA ASP A 424 -1.83 1.88 12.03
C ASP A 424 -2.07 2.95 10.95
N VAL A 425 -2.35 2.53 9.71
CA VAL A 425 -2.45 3.43 8.55
C VAL A 425 -3.51 4.51 8.74
N ASN A 426 -4.60 4.18 9.45
CA ASN A 426 -5.70 5.11 9.67
C ASN A 426 -5.24 6.35 10.44
N TYR A 427 -4.22 6.24 11.29
CA TYR A 427 -3.73 7.35 12.11
C TYR A 427 -2.89 8.39 11.35
N ILE A 428 -2.65 8.19 10.05
CA ILE A 428 -2.06 9.20 9.17
C ILE A 428 -3.04 9.70 8.10
N LEU A 429 -4.31 9.30 8.17
CA LEU A 429 -5.38 9.80 7.31
C LEU A 429 -6.10 11.00 7.96
N PRO A 430 -6.66 11.93 7.17
CA PRO A 430 -7.46 13.03 7.74
C PRO A 430 -8.65 12.54 8.58
N GLY A 431 -8.97 13.24 9.67
CA GLY A 431 -10.14 12.96 10.51
C GLY A 431 -10.04 11.72 11.40
N ASN A 432 -8.85 11.14 11.54
CA ASN A 432 -8.63 9.93 12.33
C ASN A 432 -8.69 10.17 13.85
N ASP A 433 -8.95 9.12 14.61
CA ASP A 433 -9.18 9.20 16.07
C ASP A 433 -7.97 9.72 16.85
N LEU A 434 -6.75 9.44 16.40
CA LEU A 434 -5.54 9.98 17.00
C LEU A 434 -5.50 11.50 16.84
N TYR A 435 -5.80 12.01 15.65
CA TYR A 435 -5.85 13.44 15.40
C TYR A 435 -6.91 14.11 16.29
N ARG A 436 -8.12 13.53 16.33
CA ARG A 436 -9.24 14.01 17.15
C ARG A 436 -8.91 14.06 18.64
N CYS A 437 -8.18 13.05 19.15
CA CYS A 437 -7.70 13.01 20.52
C CYS A 437 -6.82 14.24 20.88
N TYR A 438 -6.02 14.74 19.94
CA TYR A 438 -5.12 15.87 20.15
C TYR A 438 -5.74 17.24 19.82
N THR A 439 -6.71 17.30 18.91
CA THR A 439 -7.33 18.56 18.47
C THR A 439 -8.69 18.84 19.11
N GLY A 440 -9.35 17.82 19.68
CA GLY A 440 -10.70 17.93 20.24
C GLY A 440 -11.79 18.15 19.19
N THR A 441 -11.52 17.84 17.91
CA THR A 441 -12.43 18.06 16.77
C THR A 441 -13.11 16.80 16.28
#